data_AF-A0AAD1P2H7-F1
#
_entry.id   AF-A0AAD1P2H7-F1
#
_cell.length_a   1.000
_cell.length_b   1.000
_cell.length_c   1.000
_cell.angle_alpha   90.00
_cell.angle_beta   90.00
_cell.angle_gamma   90.00
#
_symmetry.space_group_name_H-M   'P 1'
#
loop_
_entity.id
_entity.type
_entity.pdbx_description
1 polymer ?
#
loop_
_entity_poly.entity_id
_entity_poly.type
_entity_poly.pdbx_seq_one_letter_code
_entity_poly.pdbx_strand_id
1 'polypeptide(L)' 'MSSSCIEDVSVPDDDWYRITNELLSRAGITINGPAPADIRVTNPDFFKRVLQEGSLGLGESYMDGWWE' A
#
# COMPACT_ATOMS: atom_id res chain seq x y z
N MET A 1 -11.79 -30.13 -20.19
CA MET A 1 -12.70 -29.44 -19.27
C MET A 1 -11.92 -29.08 -18.02
N SER A 2 -12.10 -27.84 -17.56
CA SER A 2 -11.64 -27.29 -16.28
C SER A 2 -10.12 -27.21 -16.10
N SER A 3 -9.56 -26.15 -16.68
CA SER A 3 -8.25 -25.61 -16.32
C SER A 3 -8.33 -25.09 -14.90
N SER A 4 -7.47 -25.61 -14.01
CA SER A 4 -7.30 -25.09 -12.66
C SER A 4 -6.87 -23.62 -12.73
N CYS A 5 -7.66 -22.73 -12.15
CA CYS A 5 -7.26 -21.35 -11.91
C CYS A 5 -6.30 -21.38 -10.71
N ILE A 6 -5.00 -21.33 -10.98
CA ILE A 6 -4.01 -20.91 -10.00
C ILE A 6 -4.31 -19.43 -9.71
N GLU A 7 -4.79 -19.14 -8.51
CA GLU A 7 -4.73 -17.79 -7.94
C GLU A 7 -3.28 -17.54 -7.52
N ASP A 8 -2.47 -17.14 -8.51
CA ASP A 8 -1.20 -16.49 -8.26
C ASP A 8 -1.56 -15.11 -7.70
N VAL A 9 -1.35 -14.88 -6.41
CA VAL A 9 -1.31 -13.52 -5.84
C VAL A 9 -0.02 -12.88 -6.34
N SER A 10 -0.04 -12.52 -7.62
CA SER A 10 0.95 -11.65 -8.23
C SER A 10 0.62 -10.25 -7.75
N VAL A 11 1.38 -9.72 -6.80
CA VAL A 11 1.42 -8.27 -6.54
C VAL A 11 1.74 -7.64 -7.88
N PRO A 12 0.79 -6.92 -8.52
CA PRO A 12 1.03 -6.32 -9.82
C PRO A 12 2.27 -5.42 -9.74
N ASP A 13 2.89 -5.15 -10.89
CA ASP A 13 3.84 -4.05 -11.03
C ASP A 13 3.07 -2.74 -10.76
N ASP A 14 2.79 -2.45 -9.48
CA ASP A 14 1.86 -1.40 -9.08
C ASP A 14 2.61 -0.07 -9.10
N ASP A 15 2.40 0.69 -10.17
CA ASP A 15 2.82 2.09 -10.26
C ASP A 15 2.40 2.88 -9.01
N TRP A 16 1.25 2.53 -8.41
CA TRP A 16 0.77 3.08 -7.15
C TRP A 16 1.75 2.86 -5.99
N TYR A 17 2.29 1.64 -5.85
CA TYR A 17 3.29 1.33 -4.83
C TYR A 17 4.56 2.14 -5.07
N ARG A 18 5.05 2.18 -6.32
CA ARG A 18 6.28 2.93 -6.66
C ARG A 18 6.15 4.42 -6.35
N ILE A 19 5.06 5.05 -6.78
CA ILE A 19 4.80 6.48 -6.54
C ILE A 19 4.68 6.74 -5.03
N THR A 20 3.91 5.92 -4.31
CA THR A 20 3.73 6.10 -2.86
C THR A 20 5.04 5.89 -2.10
N ASN A 21 5.81 4.86 -2.45
CA ASN A 21 7.11 4.58 -1.86
C ASN A 21 8.10 5.73 -2.12
N GLU A 22 8.13 6.30 -3.32
CA GLU A 22 9.00 7.43 -3.61
C GLU A 22 8.62 8.68 -2.80
N LEU A 23 7.32 8.97 -2.67
CA LEU A 23 6.82 10.07 -1.86
C LEU A 23 7.15 9.91 -0.37
N LEU A 24 6.91 8.71 0.19
CA LEU A 24 7.23 8.41 1.58
C LEU A 24 8.74 8.38 1.84
N SER A 25 9.52 7.88 0.89
CA SER A 25 10.98 7.87 0.98
C SER A 25 11.56 9.29 1.06
N ARG A 26 10.97 10.26 0.36
CA ARG A 26 11.34 11.69 0.51
C ARG A 26 11.08 12.24 1.91
N ALA A 27 10.10 11.68 2.62
CA ALA A 27 9.83 11.98 4.02
C ALA A 27 10.66 11.14 5.01
N GLY A 28 11.52 10.23 4.51
CA GLY A 28 12.31 9.32 5.33
C GLY A 28 11.51 8.15 5.92
N ILE A 29 10.33 7.85 5.36
CA ILE A 29 9.45 6.76 5.78
C ILE A 29 9.66 5.58 4.82
N THR A 30 9.89 4.40 5.37
CA THR A 30 10.04 3.15 4.62
C THR A 30 8.81 2.28 4.79
N ILE A 31 8.23 1.81 3.68
CA ILE A 31 7.09 0.89 3.75
C ILE A 31 7.56 -0.47 4.29
N ASN A 32 6.89 -0.98 5.31
CA ASN A 32 7.22 -2.18 6.08
C ASN A 32 8.63 -2.14 6.71
N GLY A 33 9.11 -0.94 7.05
CA GLY A 33 10.40 -0.76 7.68
C GLY A 33 10.40 -1.01 9.20
N PRO A 34 11.58 -1.03 9.83
CA PRO A 34 11.75 -1.31 11.26
C PRO A 34 11.67 -0.05 12.15
N ALA A 35 11.65 1.15 11.57
CA ALA A 35 11.61 2.39 12.33
C ALA A 35 10.22 2.63 12.94
N PRO A 36 10.11 3.33 14.07
CA PRO A 36 8.81 3.63 14.69
C PRO A 36 7.94 4.59 13.86
N ALA A 37 8.52 5.26 12.85
CA ALA A 37 7.80 6.14 11.92
C ALA A 37 7.50 5.45 10.59
N ASP A 38 7.95 4.20 10.40
CA ASP A 38 7.68 3.41 9.21
C ASP A 38 6.26 2.87 9.25
N ILE A 39 5.59 2.86 8.11
CA ILE A 39 4.22 2.34 7.99
C ILE A 39 4.26 0.86 7.63
N ARG A 40 3.34 0.06 8.16
CA ARG A 40 3.12 -1.33 7.79
C ARG A 40 1.81 -1.46 7.07
N VAL A 41 1.88 -1.70 5.77
CA VAL A 41 0.69 -1.80 4.92
C VAL A 41 0.22 -3.25 4.91
N THR A 42 -0.99 -3.49 5.41
CA THR A 42 -1.64 -4.80 5.42
C THR A 42 -2.49 -5.04 4.16
N ASN A 43 -2.93 -3.96 3.50
CA ASN A 43 -3.78 -4.02 2.31
C ASN A 43 -3.16 -3.23 1.12
N PRO A 44 -2.89 -3.86 -0.04
CA PRO A 44 -2.32 -3.17 -1.21
C PRO A 44 -3.23 -2.07 -1.80
N ASP A 45 -4.55 -2.12 -1.59
CA ASP A 45 -5.47 -1.06 -2.05
C ASP A 45 -5.22 0.30 -1.36
N PHE A 46 -4.48 0.31 -0.25
CA PHE A 46 -4.00 1.51 0.43
C PHE A 46 -3.31 2.50 -0.53
N PHE A 47 -2.37 2.02 -1.34
CA PHE A 47 -1.56 2.89 -2.21
C PHE A 47 -2.43 3.64 -3.22
N LYS A 48 -3.38 2.93 -3.81
CA LYS A 48 -4.33 3.51 -4.76
C LYS A 48 -5.25 4.52 -4.09
N ARG A 49 -5.81 4.19 -2.93
CA ARG A 49 -6.73 5.07 -2.20
C ARG A 49 -6.05 6.35 -1.74
N VAL A 50 -4.84 6.26 -1.17
CA VAL A 50 -4.07 7.43 -0.74
C VAL A 50 -3.72 8.34 -1.92
N LEU A 51 -3.36 7.77 -3.07
CA LEU A 51 -3.05 8.58 -4.26
C LEU A 51 -4.29 9.20 -4.91
N GLN A 52 -5.48 8.63 -4.71
CA GLN A 52 -6.75 9.16 -5.23
C GLN A 52 -7.43 10.18 -4.30
N GLU A 53 -7.46 9.89 -3.00
CA GLU A 53 -8.20 10.67 -1.98
C GLU A 53 -7.28 11.57 -1.14
N GLY A 54 -5.96 11.43 -1.29
CA GLY A 54 -4.97 12.21 -0.58
C GLY A 54 -4.99 11.96 0.93
N SER A 55 -5.02 13.03 1.72
CA SER A 55 -4.99 12.96 3.19
C SER A 55 -6.23 12.29 3.80
N LEU A 56 -7.39 12.36 3.14
CA LEU A 56 -8.61 11.72 3.62
C LEU A 56 -8.49 10.20 3.51
N GLY A 57 -8.09 9.69 2.34
CA GLY A 57 -7.88 8.25 2.14
C GLY A 57 -6.80 7.68 3.05
N LEU A 58 -5.78 8.47 3.41
CA LEU A 58 -4.79 8.07 4.42
C LEU A 58 -5.43 7.87 5.81
N GLY A 59 -6.28 8.80 6.25
CA GLY A 59 -6.96 8.71 7.55
C GLY A 59 -8.03 7.61 7.59
N GLU A 60 -8.80 7.44 6.52
CA GLU A 60 -9.81 6.40 6.44
C GLU A 60 -9.19 5.00 6.38
N SER A 61 -8.12 4.83 5.61
CA SER A 61 -7.38 3.56 5.57
C SER A 61 -6.72 3.20 6.90
N TYR A 62 -6.36 4.19 7.73
CA TYR A 62 -5.91 3.95 9.11
C TYR A 62 -7.06 3.44 9.99
N MET A 63 -8.25 4.05 9.89
CA MET A 63 -9.44 3.59 10.61
C MET A 63 -9.90 2.19 10.15
N ASP A 64 -9.75 1.89 8.86
CA ASP A 64 -10.06 0.58 8.27
C ASP A 64 -8.99 -0.49 8.59
N GLY A 65 -7.88 -0.12 9.24
CA GLY A 65 -6.80 -1.04 9.61
C GLY A 65 -5.98 -1.54 8.42
N TRP A 66 -5.95 -0.78 7.32
CA TRP A 66 -5.18 -1.12 6.12
C TRP A 66 -3.69 -0.83 6.27
N TRP A 67 -3.32 -0.03 7.27
CA TRP A 67 -1.94 0.21 7.66
C TRP A 67 -1.84 0.60 9.14
N GLU A 68 -0.67 0.34 9.74
CA GLU A 68 -0.31 0.72 11.11
C GLU A 68 1.11 1.29 11.21
#